data_AF-A0A3D6AEJ8-F1
#
_entry.id   AF-A0A3D6AEJ8-F1
#
_cell.length_a   1.000
_cell.length_b   1.000
_cell.length_c   1.000
_cell.angle_alpha   90.00
_cell.angle_beta   90.00
_cell.angle_gamma   90.00
#
_symmetry.space_group_name_H-M   'P 1'
#
loop_
_entity.id
_entity.type
_entity.pdbx_description
1 polymer ?
#
loop_
_entity_poly.entity_id
_entity_poly.type
_entity_poly.pdbx_seq_one_letter_code
_entity_poly.pdbx_strand_id
1 'polypeptide(L)'
;MQAIGSIGAIVAAFMIATRQHNAERALEAERQRLTDIRKLRAVKAVLAQICTLSNALNKVIKTNDAEELYHIDPQLLADYKAVLQSLPLFEVPSGRMVLFINIIPRAIDEVTMRLFGAHEQENDPVFRYEWLLAHDIEERVEKLCNVATIANSECFDEIESMGGWNAEELAAVDTDSRQMTDTQKLKQ
;
A
#
# COMPACT_ATOMS: atom_id res chain seq x y z
N MET A 1 17.50 -52.52 -38.72
CA MET A 1 17.61 -51.05 -38.88
C MET A 1 16.34 -50.27 -38.52
N GLN A 2 15.12 -50.78 -38.70
CA GLN A 2 13.88 -50.06 -38.30
C GLN A 2 13.70 -49.88 -36.77
N ALA A 3 14.11 -50.84 -35.95
CA ALA A 3 13.98 -50.75 -34.48
C ALA A 3 14.88 -49.69 -33.81
N ILE A 4 15.94 -49.25 -34.49
CA ILE A 4 16.87 -48.23 -33.97
C ILE A 4 16.28 -46.83 -34.15
N GLY A 5 15.50 -46.60 -35.22
CA GLY A 5 14.81 -45.33 -35.47
C GLY A 5 13.67 -45.05 -34.47
N SER A 6 12.97 -46.09 -34.01
CA SER A 6 11.91 -45.96 -33.00
C SER A 6 12.43 -45.57 -31.61
N ILE A 7 13.61 -46.09 -31.21
CA ILE A 7 14.22 -45.74 -29.92
C ILE A 7 14.68 -44.27 -29.94
N GLY A 8 15.29 -43.81 -31.04
CA GLY A 8 15.66 -42.40 -31.20
C GLY A 8 14.47 -41.44 -31.16
N ALA A 9 13.34 -41.80 -31.76
CA ALA A 9 12.12 -41.01 -31.72
C ALA A 9 11.50 -40.91 -30.32
N ILE A 10 11.54 -42.00 -29.54
CA ILE A 10 11.05 -42.02 -28.15
C ILE A 10 11.91 -41.10 -27.27
N VAL A 11 13.24 -41.15 -27.41
CA VAL A 11 14.16 -40.27 -26.67
C VAL A 11 13.92 -38.80 -27.04
N ALA A 12 13.75 -38.50 -28.33
CA ALA A 12 13.43 -37.14 -28.79
C ALA A 12 12.07 -36.65 -28.25
N ALA A 13 11.04 -37.51 -28.25
CA ALA A 13 9.73 -37.19 -27.68
C ALA A 13 9.81 -36.92 -26.17
N PHE A 14 10.63 -37.67 -25.43
CA PHE A 14 10.84 -37.45 -23.99
C PHE A 14 11.58 -36.13 -23.71
N MET A 15 12.57 -35.78 -24.54
CA MET A 15 13.27 -34.49 -24.46
C MET A 15 12.35 -33.30 -24.79
N ILE A 16 11.43 -33.46 -25.74
CA ILE A 16 10.45 -32.42 -26.09
C ILE A 16 9.42 -32.28 -24.96
N ALA A 17 8.89 -33.39 -24.46
CA ALA A 17 7.91 -33.38 -23.37
C ALA A 17 8.48 -32.75 -22.09
N THR A 18 9.74 -33.06 -21.73
CA THR A 18 10.40 -32.43 -20.57
C THR A 18 10.65 -30.93 -20.78
N ARG A 19 11.00 -30.50 -22.00
CA ARG A 19 11.12 -29.07 -22.32
C ARG A 19 9.77 -28.35 -22.27
N GLN A 20 8.71 -28.96 -22.80
CA GLN A 20 7.35 -28.41 -22.75
C GLN A 20 6.85 -28.29 -21.31
N HIS A 21 7.05 -29.33 -20.49
CA HIS A 21 6.70 -29.32 -19.07
C HIS A 21 7.42 -28.22 -18.28
N ASN A 22 8.71 -28.03 -18.53
CA ASN A 22 9.47 -26.96 -17.88
C ASN A 22 9.06 -25.57 -18.37
N ALA A 23 8.75 -25.43 -19.67
CA ALA A 23 8.25 -24.18 -20.24
C ALA A 23 6.87 -23.83 -19.70
N GLU A 24 5.98 -24.80 -19.55
CA GLU A 24 4.64 -24.62 -18.98
C GLU A 24 4.72 -24.17 -17.52
N ARG A 25 5.58 -24.81 -16.71
CA ARG A 25 5.85 -24.38 -15.33
C ARG A 25 6.42 -22.97 -15.25
N ALA A 26 7.32 -22.60 -16.17
CA ALA A 26 7.87 -21.25 -16.22
C ALA A 26 6.79 -20.21 -16.58
N LEU A 27 5.89 -20.55 -17.50
CA LEU A 27 4.74 -19.70 -17.87
C LEU A 27 3.74 -19.56 -16.73
N GLU A 28 3.45 -20.62 -15.98
CA GLU A 28 2.60 -20.57 -14.79
C GLU A 28 3.21 -19.69 -13.70
N ALA A 29 4.50 -19.86 -13.40
CA ALA A 29 5.21 -19.03 -12.44
C ALA A 29 5.18 -17.54 -12.84
N GLU A 30 5.38 -17.25 -14.12
CA GLU A 30 5.31 -15.88 -14.64
C GLU A 30 3.90 -15.29 -14.52
N ARG A 31 2.85 -16.06 -14.86
CA ARG A 31 1.46 -15.62 -14.69
C ARG A 31 1.11 -15.35 -13.23
N GLN A 32 1.57 -16.19 -12.31
CA GLN A 32 1.37 -15.99 -10.90
C GLN A 32 2.07 -14.71 -10.43
N ARG A 33 3.34 -14.52 -10.80
CA ARG A 33 4.12 -13.31 -10.49
C ARG A 33 3.43 -12.04 -10.96
N LEU A 34 2.93 -11.99 -12.19
CA LEU A 34 2.22 -10.83 -12.72
C LEU A 34 0.90 -10.56 -11.98
N THR A 35 0.22 -11.61 -11.54
CA THR A 35 -1.00 -11.51 -10.74
C THR A 35 -0.69 -10.93 -9.36
N ASP A 36 0.38 -11.40 -8.73
CA ASP A 36 0.85 -10.95 -7.42
C ASP A 36 1.28 -9.47 -7.46
N ILE A 37 2.00 -9.05 -8.50
CA ILE A 37 2.36 -7.65 -8.75
C ILE A 37 1.10 -6.78 -8.86
N ARG A 38 0.08 -7.20 -9.61
CA ARG A 38 -1.17 -6.43 -9.76
C ARG A 38 -1.89 -6.26 -8.42
N LYS A 39 -1.94 -7.30 -7.60
CA LYS A 39 -2.52 -7.23 -6.25
C LYS A 39 -1.76 -6.24 -5.38
N LEU A 40 -0.43 -6.34 -5.34
CA LEU A 40 0.40 -5.40 -4.58
C LEU A 40 0.27 -3.96 -5.08
N ARG A 41 0.16 -3.72 -6.39
CA ARG A 41 -0.09 -2.37 -6.94
C ARG A 41 -1.41 -1.78 -6.45
N ALA A 42 -2.47 -2.59 -6.35
CA ALA A 42 -3.75 -2.13 -5.79
C ALA A 42 -3.62 -1.78 -4.31
N VAL A 43 -2.93 -2.62 -3.52
CA VAL A 43 -2.63 -2.33 -2.10
C VAL A 43 -1.82 -1.04 -1.97
N LYS A 44 -0.77 -0.87 -2.77
CA LYS A 44 0.06 0.34 -2.80
C LYS A 44 -0.78 1.59 -3.07
N ALA A 45 -1.70 1.54 -4.03
CA ALA A 45 -2.55 2.68 -4.33
C ALA A 45 -3.38 3.11 -3.11
N VAL A 46 -3.95 2.15 -2.38
CA VAL A 46 -4.70 2.43 -1.14
C VAL A 46 -3.77 2.99 -0.05
N LEU A 47 -2.60 2.39 0.15
CA LEU A 47 -1.61 2.85 1.13
C LEU A 47 -1.13 4.28 0.83
N ALA A 48 -0.89 4.61 -0.44
CA ALA A 48 -0.51 5.95 -0.86
C ALA A 48 -1.59 6.99 -0.53
N GLN A 49 -2.87 6.67 -0.74
CA GLN A 49 -3.97 7.57 -0.36
C GLN A 49 -4.07 7.77 1.15
N ILE A 50 -3.87 6.70 1.93
CA ILE A 50 -3.82 6.78 3.39
C ILE A 50 -2.65 7.67 3.83
N CYS A 51 -1.45 7.51 3.24
CA CYS A 51 -0.30 8.37 3.49
C CYS A 51 -0.62 9.85 3.22
N THR A 52 -1.23 10.14 2.07
CA THR A 52 -1.58 11.51 1.69
C THR A 52 -2.55 12.13 2.69
N LEU A 53 -3.60 11.42 3.07
CA LEU A 53 -4.56 11.92 4.07
C LEU A 53 -3.94 12.06 5.46
N SER A 54 -3.11 11.10 5.89
CA SER A 54 -2.43 11.21 7.19
C SER A 54 -1.44 12.38 7.22
N ASN A 55 -0.77 12.67 6.10
CA ASN A 55 0.13 13.82 5.97
C ASN A 55 -0.63 15.14 5.98
N ALA A 56 -1.76 15.21 5.27
CA ALA A 56 -2.63 16.38 5.29
C ALA A 56 -3.12 16.66 6.72
N LEU A 57 -3.59 15.63 7.42
CA LEU A 57 -4.06 15.75 8.79
C LEU A 57 -2.93 16.17 9.76
N ASN A 58 -1.75 15.58 9.62
CA ASN A 58 -0.58 15.94 10.41
C ASN A 58 -0.15 17.40 10.15
N LYS A 59 -0.22 17.84 8.89
CA LYS A 59 0.08 19.23 8.50
C LYS A 59 -0.90 20.19 9.17
N VAL A 60 -2.21 19.93 9.04
CA VAL A 60 -3.27 20.74 9.66
C VAL A 60 -3.02 20.91 11.15
N ILE A 61 -2.80 19.81 11.87
CA ILE A 61 -2.52 19.81 13.32
C ILE A 61 -1.31 20.70 13.63
N LYS A 62 -0.23 20.58 12.86
CA LYS A 62 1.02 21.33 13.07
C LYS A 62 0.95 22.81 12.69
N THR A 63 0.22 23.16 11.63
CA THR A 63 0.13 24.55 11.13
C THR A 63 -0.92 25.37 11.84
N ASN A 64 -1.73 24.76 12.70
CA ASN A 64 -2.82 25.43 13.39
C ASN A 64 -3.88 26.01 12.43
N ASP A 65 -4.01 25.41 11.24
CA ASP A 65 -4.85 25.93 10.17
C ASP A 65 -6.19 25.18 10.12
N ALA A 66 -7.17 25.71 10.84
CA ALA A 66 -8.51 25.12 10.94
C ALA A 66 -9.27 25.14 9.59
N GLU A 67 -8.90 25.98 8.63
CA GLU A 67 -9.53 26.02 7.31
C GLU A 67 -9.15 24.80 6.46
N GLU A 68 -7.88 24.37 6.54
CA GLU A 68 -7.41 23.16 5.86
C GLU A 68 -8.09 21.88 6.37
N LEU A 69 -8.57 21.85 7.62
CA LEU A 69 -9.29 20.71 8.20
C LEU A 69 -10.61 20.42 7.45
N TYR A 70 -11.27 21.44 6.89
CA TYR A 70 -12.53 21.26 6.14
C TYR A 70 -12.36 20.53 4.82
N HIS A 71 -11.16 20.56 4.26
CA HIS A 71 -10.85 19.89 3.00
C HIS A 71 -10.51 18.41 3.21
N ILE A 72 -10.34 17.96 4.45
CA ILE A 72 -10.07 16.57 4.78
C ILE A 72 -11.41 15.88 5.01
N ASP A 73 -11.85 15.08 4.03
CA ASP A 73 -13.05 14.26 4.17
C ASP A 73 -12.76 13.06 5.12
N PRO A 74 -13.40 13.03 6.29
CA PRO A 74 -13.30 11.95 7.27
C PRO A 74 -13.69 10.58 6.72
N GLN A 75 -14.68 10.57 5.83
CA GLN A 75 -15.30 9.37 5.31
C GLN A 75 -14.31 8.60 4.44
N LEU A 76 -13.40 9.30 3.75
CA LEU A 76 -12.35 8.68 2.94
C LEU A 76 -11.44 7.76 3.76
N LEU A 77 -11.08 8.14 5.00
CA LEU A 77 -10.28 7.27 5.87
C LEU A 77 -11.04 5.99 6.24
N ALA A 78 -12.34 6.11 6.54
CA ALA A 78 -13.20 4.97 6.83
C ALA A 78 -13.38 4.05 5.60
N ASP A 79 -13.49 4.64 4.41
CA ASP A 79 -13.60 3.91 3.15
C ASP A 79 -12.31 3.15 2.83
N TYR A 80 -11.14 3.79 3.00
CA TYR A 80 -9.85 3.10 2.80
C TYR A 80 -9.62 2.00 3.83
N LYS A 81 -10.06 2.19 5.07
CA LYS A 81 -10.09 1.13 6.08
C LYS A 81 -10.93 -0.05 5.60
N ALA A 82 -12.16 0.20 5.13
CA ALA A 82 -13.05 -0.86 4.64
C ALA A 82 -12.44 -1.61 3.44
N VAL A 83 -11.79 -0.88 2.52
CA VAL A 83 -11.05 -1.48 1.41
C VAL A 83 -9.94 -2.40 1.92
N LEU A 84 -9.08 -1.93 2.83
CA LEU A 84 -8.01 -2.76 3.41
C LEU A 84 -8.55 -4.01 4.10
N GLN A 85 -9.66 -3.89 4.84
CA GLN A 85 -10.30 -5.02 5.53
C GLN A 85 -10.95 -6.03 4.58
N SER A 86 -11.37 -5.59 3.38
CA SER A 86 -11.94 -6.44 2.34
C SER A 86 -10.91 -7.24 1.55
N LEU A 87 -9.61 -6.91 1.70
CA LEU A 87 -8.56 -7.58 0.96
C LEU A 87 -8.44 -9.06 1.39
N PRO A 88 -8.34 -10.00 0.43
CA PRO A 88 -8.08 -11.40 0.75
C PRO A 88 -6.64 -11.55 1.25
N LEU A 89 -6.45 -11.49 2.58
CA LEU A 89 -5.12 -11.51 3.23
C LEU A 89 -4.26 -12.71 2.83
N PHE A 90 -4.88 -13.89 2.62
CA PHE A 90 -4.17 -15.10 2.21
C PHE A 90 -3.65 -15.06 0.76
N GLU A 91 -4.12 -14.11 -0.03
CA GLU A 91 -3.67 -13.90 -1.41
C GLU A 91 -2.63 -12.77 -1.54
N VAL A 92 -2.28 -12.13 -0.42
CA VAL A 92 -1.25 -11.09 -0.40
C VAL A 92 0.13 -11.78 -0.43
N PRO A 93 1.00 -11.48 -1.40
CA PRO A 93 2.25 -12.22 -1.60
C PRO A 93 3.26 -12.10 -0.46
N SER A 94 3.12 -11.11 0.43
CA SER A 94 4.09 -10.77 1.46
C SER A 94 3.48 -10.83 2.86
N GLY A 95 4.02 -11.67 3.72
CA GLY A 95 3.58 -11.79 5.12
C GLY A 95 3.74 -10.49 5.90
N ARG A 96 4.71 -9.64 5.54
CA ARG A 96 4.87 -8.30 6.11
C ARG A 96 3.72 -7.38 5.69
N MET A 97 3.32 -7.42 4.41
CA MET A 97 2.15 -6.67 3.94
C MET A 97 0.86 -7.08 4.64
N VAL A 98 0.69 -8.38 4.93
CA VAL A 98 -0.45 -8.86 5.75
C VAL A 98 -0.46 -8.19 7.12
N LEU A 99 0.70 -8.02 7.78
CA LEU A 99 0.77 -7.31 9.06
C LEU A 99 0.32 -5.85 8.93
N PHE A 100 0.81 -5.12 7.92
CA PHE A 100 0.43 -3.72 7.71
C PHE A 100 -1.05 -3.56 7.37
N ILE A 101 -1.61 -4.42 6.53
CA ILE A 101 -3.05 -4.44 6.20
C ILE A 101 -3.89 -4.67 7.47
N ASN A 102 -3.37 -5.33 8.50
CA ASN A 102 -4.07 -5.51 9.78
C ASN A 102 -3.86 -4.34 10.77
N ILE A 103 -2.70 -3.70 10.77
CA ILE A 103 -2.35 -2.63 11.71
C ILE A 103 -2.98 -1.29 11.31
N ILE A 104 -2.90 -0.94 10.01
CA ILE A 104 -3.35 0.36 9.51
C ILE A 104 -4.84 0.61 9.78
N PRO A 105 -5.77 -0.35 9.55
CA PRO A 105 -7.17 -0.17 9.90
C PRO A 105 -7.41 0.18 11.37
N ARG A 106 -6.62 -0.37 12.30
CA ARG A 106 -6.72 -0.05 13.73
C ARG A 106 -6.23 1.36 14.03
N ALA A 107 -5.12 1.76 13.41
CA ALA A 107 -4.63 3.13 13.54
C ALA A 107 -5.62 4.15 12.97
N ILE A 108 -6.28 3.81 11.85
CA ILE A 108 -7.38 4.63 11.30
C ILE A 108 -8.54 4.72 12.28
N ASP A 109 -8.94 3.62 12.92
CA ASP A 109 -10.01 3.62 13.93
C ASP A 109 -9.69 4.53 15.12
N GLU A 110 -8.46 4.47 15.62
CA GLU A 110 -8.03 5.34 16.73
C GLU A 110 -8.12 6.83 16.37
N VAL A 111 -7.73 7.18 15.13
CA VAL A 111 -7.76 8.55 14.62
C VAL A 111 -9.21 8.99 14.34
N THR A 112 -10.00 8.17 13.67
CA THR A 112 -11.39 8.51 13.29
C THR A 112 -12.33 8.55 14.49
N MET A 113 -12.24 7.61 15.43
CA MET A 113 -13.03 7.62 16.66
C MET A 113 -12.79 8.90 17.48
N ARG A 114 -11.57 9.45 17.45
CA ARG A 114 -11.25 10.70 18.17
C ARG A 114 -11.68 11.93 17.37
N LEU A 115 -11.35 12.03 16.09
CA LEU A 115 -11.74 13.16 15.25
C LEU A 115 -13.27 13.30 15.06
N PHE A 116 -13.98 12.16 15.05
CA PHE A 116 -15.38 12.06 14.61
C PHE A 116 -16.30 11.35 15.61
N GLY A 117 -15.79 10.78 16.71
CA GLY A 117 -16.63 10.28 17.80
C GLY A 117 -17.08 11.36 18.77
N ALA A 118 -16.43 12.54 18.77
CA ALA A 118 -16.83 13.71 19.56
C ALA A 118 -17.96 14.54 18.90
N HIS A 119 -18.53 14.05 17.79
CA HIS A 119 -19.31 14.86 16.86
C HIS A 119 -20.79 15.04 17.18
N GLU A 120 -21.29 14.50 18.29
CA GLU A 120 -22.71 14.64 18.62
C GLU A 120 -23.10 15.93 19.35
N GLN A 121 -22.16 16.82 19.76
CA GLN A 121 -22.53 17.94 20.62
C GLN A 121 -22.24 19.39 20.19
N GLU A 122 -21.37 19.70 19.23
CA GLU A 122 -21.19 21.13 18.85
C GLU A 122 -20.64 21.33 17.44
N ASN A 123 -21.38 22.08 16.62
CA ASN A 123 -21.04 22.45 15.24
C ASN A 123 -20.05 23.64 15.16
N ASP A 124 -19.35 23.97 16.24
CA ASP A 124 -18.37 25.06 16.25
C ASP A 124 -16.98 24.55 15.81
N PRO A 125 -16.45 25.04 14.68
CA PRO A 125 -15.16 24.61 14.16
C PRO A 125 -13.95 25.05 14.99
N VAL A 126 -14.05 26.17 15.71
CA VAL A 126 -12.97 26.64 16.60
C VAL A 126 -12.87 25.72 17.81
N PHE A 127 -14.02 25.36 18.38
CA PHE A 127 -14.10 24.40 19.48
C PHE A 127 -13.59 23.01 19.09
N ARG A 128 -13.93 22.55 17.88
CA ARG A 128 -13.45 21.28 17.33
C ARG A 128 -11.93 21.24 17.23
N TYR A 129 -11.32 22.35 16.83
CA TYR A 129 -9.87 22.46 16.66
C TYR A 129 -9.13 22.53 18.00
N GLU A 130 -9.63 23.33 18.95
CA GLU A 130 -9.08 23.37 20.32
C GLU A 130 -9.21 22.02 21.04
N TRP A 131 -10.32 21.29 20.81
CA TRP A 131 -10.51 19.95 21.32
C TRP A 131 -9.48 18.97 20.75
N LEU A 132 -9.15 19.07 19.46
CA LEU A 132 -8.14 18.24 18.81
C LEU A 132 -6.74 18.45 19.38
N LEU A 133 -6.36 19.71 19.64
CA LEU A 133 -5.08 20.04 20.26
C LEU A 133 -5.01 19.65 21.75
N ALA A 134 -6.14 19.70 22.46
CA ALA A 134 -6.22 19.30 23.87
C ALA A 134 -6.14 17.78 24.08
N HIS A 135 -6.33 16.99 23.01
CA HIS A 135 -6.29 15.53 23.05
C HIS A 135 -5.05 15.00 22.35
N ASP A 136 -4.56 13.84 22.81
CA ASP A 136 -3.43 13.05 22.30
C ASP A 136 -3.66 12.50 20.87
N ILE A 137 -4.05 13.37 19.93
CA ILE A 137 -4.38 13.02 18.55
C ILE A 137 -3.20 13.26 17.63
N GLU A 138 -2.33 14.23 17.93
CA GLU A 138 -1.10 14.48 17.19
C GLU A 138 -0.24 13.22 17.14
N GLU A 139 0.04 12.60 18.30
CA GLU A 139 0.84 11.37 18.39
C GLU A 139 0.23 10.24 17.55
N ARG A 140 -1.10 10.12 17.54
CA ARG A 140 -1.82 9.05 16.82
C ARG A 140 -1.80 9.27 15.31
N VAL A 141 -2.00 10.51 14.88
CA VAL A 141 -1.92 10.88 13.46
C VAL A 141 -0.49 10.71 12.95
N GLU A 142 0.50 11.10 13.76
CA GLU A 142 1.91 10.86 13.44
C GLU A 142 2.23 9.36 13.35
N LYS A 143 1.72 8.55 14.29
CA LYS A 143 1.87 7.09 14.24
C LYS A 143 1.21 6.48 13.00
N LEU A 144 -0.01 6.90 12.66
CA LEU A 144 -0.69 6.47 11.44
C LEU A 144 0.14 6.84 10.20
N CYS A 145 0.64 8.07 10.15
CA CYS A 145 1.49 8.56 9.07
C CYS A 145 2.77 7.73 8.91
N ASN A 146 3.44 7.43 10.03
CA ASN A 146 4.66 6.63 10.02
C ASN A 146 4.39 5.19 9.56
N VAL A 147 3.37 4.54 10.10
CA VAL A 147 3.03 3.15 9.72
C VAL A 147 2.59 3.08 8.26
N ALA A 148 1.78 4.03 7.79
CA ALA A 148 1.35 4.08 6.39
C ALA A 148 2.55 4.30 5.45
N THR A 149 3.47 5.19 5.82
CA THR A 149 4.68 5.48 5.01
C THR A 149 5.58 4.25 4.90
N ILE A 150 5.85 3.58 6.02
CA ILE A 150 6.65 2.34 6.04
C ILE A 150 5.95 1.24 5.23
N ALA A 151 4.63 1.07 5.40
CA ALA A 151 3.88 0.08 4.62
C ALA A 151 3.95 0.36 3.11
N ASN A 152 3.84 1.63 2.72
CA ASN A 152 3.90 2.04 1.33
C ASN A 152 5.28 1.82 0.70
N SER A 153 6.37 2.09 1.43
CA SER A 153 7.74 1.81 0.98
C SER A 153 7.99 0.31 0.88
N GLU A 154 7.61 -0.46 1.89
CA GLU A 154 7.74 -1.92 1.86
C GLU A 154 6.93 -2.57 0.73
N CYS A 155 5.74 -2.02 0.42
CA CYS A 155 4.96 -2.46 -0.72
C CYS A 155 5.64 -2.13 -2.06
N PHE A 156 6.34 -1.00 -2.14
CA PHE A 156 7.11 -0.63 -3.32
C PHE A 156 8.30 -1.57 -3.55
N ASP A 157 9.08 -1.81 -2.50
CA ASP A 157 10.26 -2.68 -2.54
C ASP A 157 9.87 -4.12 -2.91
N GLU A 158 8.74 -4.60 -2.40
CA GLU A 158 8.22 -5.93 -2.75
C GLU A 158 7.86 -6.01 -4.25
N ILE A 159 7.17 -5.00 -4.80
CA ILE A 159 6.86 -4.94 -6.23
C ILE A 159 8.15 -4.86 -7.07
N GLU A 160 9.15 -4.11 -6.61
CA GLU A 160 10.44 -3.98 -7.29
C GLU A 160 11.20 -5.31 -7.32
N SER A 161 11.24 -6.02 -6.19
CA SER A 161 11.88 -7.33 -6.09
C SER A 161 11.29 -8.37 -7.06
N MET A 162 10.01 -8.20 -7.41
CA MET A 162 9.30 -9.04 -8.39
C MET A 162 9.53 -8.59 -9.84
N GLY A 163 10.33 -7.55 -10.10
CA GLY A 163 10.51 -6.95 -11.43
C GLY A 163 9.24 -6.25 -11.92
N GLY A 164 8.41 -5.79 -10.99
CA GLY A 164 7.09 -5.24 -11.26
C GLY A 164 7.08 -3.75 -11.61
N TRP A 165 8.23 -3.13 -11.88
CA TRP A 165 8.30 -1.74 -12.35
C TRP A 165 9.01 -1.66 -13.69
N ASN A 166 8.47 -0.85 -14.60
CA ASN A 166 9.22 -0.45 -15.79
C ASN A 166 10.08 0.81 -15.51
N ALA A 167 11.01 1.13 -16.42
CA ALA A 167 11.95 2.23 -16.23
C ALA A 167 11.25 3.61 -16.10
N GLU A 168 10.10 3.79 -16.75
CA GLU A 168 9.29 5.02 -16.66
C GLU A 168 8.56 5.13 -15.32
N GLU A 169 8.01 4.04 -14.81
CA GLU A 169 7.34 3.95 -13.50
C GLU A 169 8.36 4.17 -12.36
N LEU A 170 9.58 3.63 -12.48
CA LEU A 170 10.67 3.90 -11.54
C LEU A 170 11.05 5.39 -11.51
N ALA A 171 11.15 6.04 -12.67
CA ALA A 171 11.45 7.46 -12.75
C ALA A 171 10.33 8.33 -12.12
N ALA A 172 9.06 7.96 -12.32
CA ALA A 172 7.92 8.65 -11.71
C ALA A 172 7.92 8.51 -10.18
N VAL A 173 8.22 7.32 -9.65
CA VAL A 173 8.27 7.08 -8.19
C VAL A 173 9.47 7.76 -7.53
N ASP A 174 10.62 7.84 -8.20
CA ASP A 174 11.80 8.57 -7.71
C ASP A 174 11.53 10.09 -7.67
N THR A 175 10.61 10.58 -8.50
CA THR A 175 10.15 11.98 -8.47
C THR A 175 9.23 12.24 -7.27
N ASP A 176 8.28 11.34 -6.98
CA ASP A 176 7.40 11.41 -5.80
C ASP A 176 8.19 11.26 -4.48
N SER A 177 9.18 10.36 -4.45
CA SER A 177 10.03 10.12 -3.28
C SER A 177 10.96 11.30 -2.98
N ARG A 178 11.45 11.99 -4.03
CA ARG A 178 12.19 13.26 -3.91
C ARG A 178 11.30 14.40 -3.42
N GLN A 179 10.06 14.51 -3.88
CA GLN A 179 9.13 15.51 -3.36
C GLN A 179 8.80 15.29 -1.88
N MET A 180 8.65 14.04 -1.43
CA MET A 180 8.47 13.70 -0.02
C MET A 180 9.70 13.98 0.86
N THR A 181 10.91 13.73 0.35
CA THR A 181 12.15 14.01 1.10
C THR A 181 12.53 15.49 1.11
N ASP A 182 12.21 16.25 0.06
CA ASP A 182 12.41 17.70 0.04
C ASP A 182 11.43 18.44 0.95
N THR A 183 10.19 17.95 1.10
CA THR A 183 9.27 18.47 2.14
C THR A 183 9.70 18.14 3.57
N GLN A 184 10.50 17.09 3.78
CA GLN A 184 11.12 16.80 5.07
C GLN A 184 12.41 17.60 5.31
N LYS A 185 13.22 17.87 4.27
CA LYS A 185 14.45 18.67 4.38
C LYS A 185 14.20 20.17 4.52
N LEU A 186 13.09 20.69 4.01
CA LEU A 186 12.66 22.08 4.25
C LEU A 186 12.16 22.32 5.69
N LYS A 187 12.13 21.29 6.54
CA LYS A 187 11.74 21.36 7.97
C LYS A 187 12.92 21.22 8.95
N GLN A 188 14.17 21.26 8.47
CA GLN A 188 15.38 21.44 9.28
C GLN A 188 15.96 22.83 9.06
#